data_AF-A0AA35RT79-F1
#
_entry.id   AF-A0AA35RT79-F1
#
_cell.length_a   1.000
_cell.length_b   1.000
_cell.length_c   1.000
_cell.angle_alpha   90.00
_cell.angle_beta   90.00
_cell.angle_gamma   90.00
#
_symmetry.space_group_name_H-M   'P 1'
#
loop_
_entity.id
_entity.type
_entity.pdbx_description
1 polymer ?
#
loop_
_entity_poly.entity_id
_entity_poly.type
_entity_poly.pdbx_seq_one_letter_code
_entity_poly.pdbx_strand_id
1 'polypeptide(L)'
;MYVYNMYIIQSLLLISDNIFSFSGSTYIQYYRIFTQFSVCSQCTHVQKDFTDDIQMRPQKLRLKLRAGKPQQFTLNFRPSRNFPLDVYFLLDVTGSFSQRFRDTVTPLATELVSALQTISERYAVAFGGFGDKRAIPYALPNQDPRAYITNINFFGNPERCANQLITNVADCNPTISFRHTTALSPLTTDQLQQVLANISIHPNVDSLEGGMDGLVQVLTCTDHPMGFE
;
A
#
# COMPACT_ATOMS: atom_id res chain seq x y z
N MET A 1 -23.13 -32.96 19.62
CA MET A 1 -23.59 -32.05 18.54
C MET A 1 -23.08 -30.68 18.89
N TYR A 2 -22.25 -30.07 18.04
CA TYR A 2 -21.57 -28.81 18.37
C TYR A 2 -22.26 -27.64 17.66
N VAL A 3 -22.44 -26.54 18.38
CA VAL A 3 -23.06 -25.31 17.86
C VAL A 3 -21.97 -24.25 17.79
N TYR A 4 -21.74 -23.71 16.60
CA TYR A 4 -20.76 -22.65 16.38
C TYR A 4 -21.44 -21.39 15.87
N ASN A 5 -20.94 -20.24 16.32
CA ASN A 5 -21.28 -18.93 15.78
C ASN A 5 -20.12 -18.48 14.90
N MET A 6 -20.39 -18.24 13.62
CA MET A 6 -19.41 -17.68 12.69
C MET A 6 -19.81 -16.24 12.36
N TYR A 7 -18.84 -15.34 12.51
CA TYR A 7 -18.96 -13.93 12.14
C TYR A 7 -18.18 -13.73 10.84
N ILE A 8 -18.86 -13.23 9.81
CA ILE A 8 -18.22 -12.92 8.52
C ILE A 8 -17.87 -11.44 8.57
N ILE A 9 -16.56 -11.15 8.62
CA ILE A 9 -16.03 -9.78 8.65
C ILE A 9 -15.82 -9.32 7.20
N GLN A 10 -16.17 -8.08 6.92
CA GLN A 10 -16.17 -7.50 5.56
C GLN A 10 -14.77 -7.10 5.06
N SER A 11 -13.73 -7.28 5.87
CA SER A 11 -12.33 -6.99 5.53
C SER A 11 -11.74 -8.09 4.64
N LEU A 12 -12.10 -8.10 3.36
CA LEU A 12 -11.47 -8.95 2.35
C LEU A 12 -10.76 -8.05 1.34
N LEU A 13 -9.43 -8.09 1.33
CA LEU A 13 -8.62 -7.50 0.27
C LEU A 13 -8.77 -8.39 -0.98
N LEU A 14 -9.71 -8.04 -1.85
CA LEU A 14 -9.83 -8.67 -3.17
C LEU A 14 -8.78 -8.03 -4.08
N ILE A 15 -7.64 -8.70 -4.26
CA ILE A 15 -6.72 -8.40 -5.36
C ILE A 15 -7.36 -8.96 -6.64
N SER A 16 -8.11 -8.15 -7.36
CA SER A 16 -8.40 -8.31 -8.79
C SER A 16 -7.75 -7.12 -9.49
N ASP A 17 -6.87 -7.22 -10.47
CA ASP A 17 -6.79 -8.14 -11.61
C ASP A 17 -5.32 -8.39 -12.02
N ASN A 18 -5.08 -9.49 -12.76
CA ASN A 18 -3.93 -9.73 -13.64
C ASN A 18 -2.55 -10.11 -13.06
N ILE A 19 -2.44 -11.16 -12.24
CA ILE A 19 -1.17 -11.90 -12.11
C ILE A 19 -1.45 -13.39 -12.13
N PHE A 20 -1.51 -13.98 -13.34
CA PHE A 20 -0.99 -15.30 -13.71
C PHE A 20 -1.42 -15.57 -15.16
N SER A 21 -0.50 -15.33 -16.10
CA SER A 21 -0.59 -15.81 -17.47
C SER A 21 -0.11 -17.25 -17.51
N PHE A 22 -0.94 -18.16 -18.01
CA PHE A 22 -0.48 -19.42 -18.57
C PHE A 22 -1.02 -19.55 -20.01
N SER A 23 -0.07 -19.79 -20.91
CA SER A 23 -0.22 -20.00 -22.35
C SER A 23 -1.21 -21.13 -22.68
N GLY A 24 -2.11 -20.87 -23.64
CA GLY A 24 -2.90 -21.91 -24.31
C GLY A 24 -4.29 -21.46 -24.75
N SER A 25 -4.42 -21.11 -26.04
CA SER A 25 -5.63 -21.02 -26.86
C SER A 25 -6.95 -20.52 -26.22
N THR A 26 -7.19 -19.23 -26.43
CA THR A 26 -8.45 -18.60 -26.87
C THR A 26 -9.77 -19.31 -26.51
N TYR A 27 -10.37 -18.96 -25.36
CA TYR A 27 -11.83 -18.82 -25.17
C TYR A 27 -12.05 -17.97 -23.90
N ILE A 28 -12.46 -16.71 -24.06
CA ILE A 28 -12.90 -15.89 -22.92
C ILE A 28 -14.28 -16.40 -22.51
N GLN A 29 -14.34 -17.30 -21.53
CA GLN A 29 -15.58 -17.61 -20.85
C GLN A 29 -15.84 -16.58 -19.76
N TYR A 30 -16.91 -15.80 -19.94
CA TYR A 30 -17.53 -15.08 -18.83
C TYR A 30 -18.01 -16.12 -17.81
N TYR A 31 -17.34 -16.22 -16.67
CA TYR A 31 -17.80 -17.08 -15.57
C TYR A 31 -19.05 -16.47 -14.96
N ARG A 32 -20.21 -16.83 -15.51
CA ARG A 32 -21.49 -16.69 -14.86
C ARG A 32 -21.49 -17.73 -13.74
N ILE A 33 -21.22 -17.30 -12.50
CA ILE A 33 -21.26 -18.16 -11.31
C ILE A 33 -22.71 -18.62 -11.12
N PHE A 34 -23.10 -19.68 -11.83
CA PHE A 34 -24.28 -20.47 -11.51
C PHE A 34 -23.86 -21.52 -10.50
N THR A 35 -24.15 -21.25 -9.25
CA THR A 35 -23.98 -22.20 -8.16
C THR A 35 -25.36 -22.39 -7.54
N GLN A 36 -26.17 -23.22 -8.19
CA GLN A 36 -27.41 -23.71 -7.60
C GLN A 36 -27.02 -24.74 -6.53
N PHE A 37 -26.89 -24.29 -5.28
CA PHE A 37 -26.60 -25.16 -4.13
C PHE A 37 -27.77 -25.15 -3.14
N SER A 38 -28.10 -26.36 -2.70
CA SER A 38 -29.29 -26.70 -1.94
C SER A 38 -29.33 -26.06 -0.55
N VAL A 39 -30.55 -25.72 -0.15
CA VAL A 39 -30.92 -25.03 1.08
C VAL A 39 -30.52 -25.83 2.33
N CYS A 40 -29.71 -25.23 3.21
CA CYS A 40 -29.45 -25.75 4.56
C CYS A 40 -30.72 -25.64 5.42
N SER A 41 -31.34 -26.77 5.75
CA SER A 41 -32.60 -26.83 6.54
C SER A 41 -32.45 -26.50 8.03
N GLN A 42 -31.24 -26.26 8.54
CA GLN A 42 -30.98 -25.97 9.97
C GLN A 42 -30.13 -24.70 10.22
N CYS A 43 -30.00 -23.84 9.21
CA CYS A 43 -29.26 -22.59 9.33
C CYS A 43 -30.24 -21.44 9.65
N THR A 44 -30.14 -20.83 10.83
CA THR A 44 -30.87 -19.58 11.14
C THR A 44 -30.02 -18.39 10.71
N HIS A 45 -30.53 -17.57 9.79
CA HIS A 45 -29.82 -16.40 9.27
C HIS A 45 -30.52 -15.12 9.72
N VAL A 46 -29.73 -14.16 10.21
CA VAL A 46 -30.16 -12.76 10.27
C VAL A 46 -29.61 -12.11 9.01
N GLN A 47 -30.48 -11.65 8.11
CA GLN A 47 -30.09 -11.08 6.82
C GLN A 47 -30.48 -9.61 6.78
N LYS A 48 -29.49 -8.71 6.79
CA LYS A 48 -29.71 -7.29 6.46
C LYS A 48 -29.64 -7.07 4.96
N ASP A 49 -30.35 -6.08 4.43
CA ASP A 49 -30.28 -5.64 3.02
C ASP A 49 -28.90 -5.22 2.56
N PHE A 50 -28.59 -5.50 1.28
CA PHE A 50 -27.33 -5.06 0.70
C PHE A 50 -27.39 -3.54 0.63
N THR A 51 -26.48 -2.89 1.32
CA THR A 51 -26.24 -1.43 1.27
C THR A 51 -24.83 -1.21 0.72
N ASP A 52 -24.35 0.03 0.67
CA ASP A 52 -22.94 0.29 0.39
C ASP A 52 -22.02 -0.21 1.52
N ASP A 53 -22.51 -0.13 2.77
CA ASP A 53 -21.78 -0.62 3.94
C ASP A 53 -21.92 -2.14 4.15
N ILE A 54 -22.92 -2.80 3.55
CA ILE A 54 -23.15 -4.24 3.69
C ILE A 54 -22.96 -4.91 2.33
N GLN A 55 -21.76 -5.44 2.12
CA GLN A 55 -21.37 -6.06 0.83
C GLN A 55 -21.40 -7.59 0.86
N MET A 56 -21.48 -8.21 2.04
CA MET A 56 -21.52 -9.67 2.21
C MET A 56 -22.74 -10.11 3.02
N ARG A 57 -23.31 -11.26 2.63
CA ARG A 57 -24.47 -11.90 3.30
C ARG A 57 -24.32 -13.42 3.32
N PRO A 58 -24.76 -14.11 4.40
CA PRO A 58 -25.31 -13.57 5.64
C PRO A 58 -24.20 -12.98 6.54
N GLN A 59 -24.53 -12.04 7.44
CA GLN A 59 -23.54 -11.46 8.36
C GLN A 59 -23.22 -12.39 9.54
N LYS A 60 -24.22 -13.18 9.95
CA LYS A 60 -24.12 -14.13 11.04
C LYS A 60 -24.68 -15.47 10.62
N LEU A 61 -23.93 -16.51 10.91
CA LEU A 61 -24.31 -17.89 10.63
C LEU A 61 -24.22 -18.72 11.92
N ARG A 62 -25.31 -19.40 12.26
CA ARG A 62 -25.34 -20.40 13.33
C ARG A 62 -25.39 -21.79 12.72
N LEU A 63 -24.31 -22.55 12.89
CA LEU A 63 -24.18 -23.91 12.35
C LEU A 63 -24.29 -24.95 13.45
N LYS A 64 -24.99 -26.04 13.14
CA LYS A 64 -25.08 -27.26 13.94
C LYS A 64 -24.33 -28.35 13.19
N LEU A 65 -23.13 -28.71 13.69
CA LEU A 65 -22.22 -29.63 12.99
C LEU A 65 -22.19 -31.01 13.65
N ARG A 66 -22.01 -32.03 12.82
CA ARG A 66 -21.76 -33.43 13.22
C ARG A 66 -20.39 -33.84 12.71
N ALA A 67 -19.60 -34.50 13.57
CA ALA A 67 -18.29 -35.02 13.20
C ALA A 67 -18.38 -35.91 11.95
N GLY A 68 -17.46 -35.68 11.00
CA GLY A 68 -17.41 -36.40 9.72
C GLY A 68 -18.48 -36.02 8.71
N LYS A 69 -19.37 -35.04 8.99
CA LYS A 69 -20.38 -34.55 8.04
C LYS A 69 -20.17 -33.07 7.71
N PRO A 70 -19.70 -32.72 6.50
CA PRO A 70 -19.57 -31.34 6.08
C PRO A 70 -20.94 -30.67 5.93
N GLN A 71 -20.99 -29.35 6.11
CA GLN A 71 -22.16 -28.54 5.78
C GLN A 71 -21.82 -27.42 4.80
N GLN A 72 -22.76 -27.16 3.89
CA GLN A 72 -22.66 -26.13 2.89
C GLN A 72 -23.59 -24.96 3.22
N PHE A 73 -23.16 -23.75 2.91
CA PHE A 73 -23.97 -22.54 3.02
C PHE A 73 -23.59 -21.59 1.87
N THR A 74 -24.52 -20.71 1.51
CA THR A 74 -24.31 -19.73 0.44
C THR A 74 -23.83 -18.41 1.02
N LEU A 75 -22.76 -17.87 0.44
CA LEU A 75 -22.26 -16.52 0.67
C LEU A 75 -22.54 -15.67 -0.55
N ASN A 76 -23.27 -14.57 -0.38
CA ASN A 76 -23.57 -13.62 -1.44
C ASN A 76 -22.73 -12.35 -1.24
N PHE A 77 -22.10 -11.87 -2.32
CA PHE A 77 -21.30 -10.66 -2.34
C PHE A 77 -21.86 -9.66 -3.36
N ARG A 78 -21.95 -8.38 -2.98
CA ARG A 78 -22.27 -7.26 -3.86
C ARG A 78 -21.28 -6.11 -3.59
N PRO A 79 -20.43 -5.72 -4.55
CA PRO A 79 -19.52 -4.59 -4.36
C PRO A 79 -20.32 -3.30 -4.16
N SER A 80 -19.78 -2.40 -3.33
CA SER A 80 -20.33 -1.05 -3.15
C SER A 80 -19.98 -0.16 -4.33
N ARG A 81 -20.85 0.83 -4.63
CA ARG A 81 -20.56 1.86 -5.62
C ARG A 81 -19.62 2.95 -5.10
N ASN A 82 -19.61 3.19 -3.80
CA ASN A 82 -18.81 4.22 -3.13
C ASN A 82 -17.89 3.57 -2.09
N PHE A 83 -17.00 2.69 -2.58
CA PHE A 83 -16.07 1.98 -1.72
C PHE A 83 -14.99 2.94 -1.21
N PRO A 84 -14.68 2.99 0.11
CA PRO A 84 -13.61 3.84 0.62
C PRO A 84 -12.25 3.34 0.12
N LEU A 85 -11.43 4.23 -0.43
CA LEU A 85 -10.15 3.91 -1.06
C LEU A 85 -9.00 4.61 -0.33
N ASP A 86 -8.12 3.82 0.28
CA ASP A 86 -6.88 4.32 0.87
C ASP A 86 -5.70 3.97 -0.05
N VAL A 87 -4.99 4.98 -0.55
CA VAL A 87 -3.85 4.82 -1.45
C VAL A 87 -2.58 5.35 -0.79
N TYR A 88 -1.63 4.46 -0.51
CA TYR A 88 -0.33 4.83 0.03
C TYR A 88 0.73 4.75 -1.07
N PHE A 89 1.30 5.90 -1.43
CA PHE A 89 2.43 5.96 -2.35
C PHE A 89 3.73 5.73 -1.57
N LEU A 90 4.29 4.53 -1.71
CA LEU A 90 5.61 4.18 -1.21
C LEU A 90 6.61 4.28 -2.36
N LEU A 91 7.45 5.31 -2.35
CA LEU A 91 8.29 5.69 -3.49
C LEU A 91 9.77 5.60 -3.14
N ASP A 92 10.56 5.19 -4.12
CA ASP A 92 12.02 5.29 -4.08
C ASP A 92 12.41 6.78 -4.12
N VAL A 93 13.22 7.23 -3.16
CA VAL A 93 13.71 8.62 -3.09
C VAL A 93 15.22 8.72 -3.31
N THR A 94 15.83 7.70 -3.89
CA THR A 94 17.27 7.68 -4.18
C THR A 94 17.66 8.57 -5.34
N GLY A 95 18.96 8.89 -5.41
CA GLY A 95 19.53 9.72 -6.48
C GLY A 95 19.25 9.14 -7.87
N SER A 96 19.36 7.82 -8.01
CA SER A 96 19.14 7.13 -9.29
C SER A 96 17.70 7.26 -9.81
N PHE A 97 16.72 7.36 -8.90
CA PHE A 97 15.30 7.46 -9.25
C PHE A 97 14.82 8.91 -9.40
N SER A 98 15.61 9.89 -8.98
CA SER A 98 15.22 11.31 -8.90
C SER A 98 14.63 11.89 -10.19
N GLN A 99 15.24 11.63 -11.35
CA GLN A 99 14.73 12.11 -12.62
C GLN A 99 13.39 11.45 -12.97
N ARG A 100 13.30 10.12 -12.81
CA ARG A 100 12.06 9.37 -13.08
C ARG A 100 10.94 9.76 -12.12
N PHE A 101 11.28 10.06 -10.87
CA PHE A 101 10.36 10.57 -9.87
C PHE A 101 9.67 11.86 -10.34
N ARG A 102 10.45 12.82 -10.84
CA ARG A 102 9.93 14.11 -11.33
C ARG A 102 9.19 13.97 -12.66
N ASP A 103 9.80 13.30 -13.63
CA ASP A 103 9.33 13.33 -15.02
C ASP A 103 8.20 12.33 -15.30
N THR A 104 8.07 11.27 -14.50
CA THR A 104 7.10 10.18 -14.75
C THR A 104 6.19 9.92 -13.55
N VAL A 105 6.75 9.73 -12.35
CA VAL A 105 5.94 9.31 -11.19
C VAL A 105 5.03 10.43 -10.69
N THR A 106 5.53 11.67 -10.67
CA THR A 106 4.73 12.81 -10.20
C THR A 106 3.50 13.08 -11.09
N PRO A 107 3.62 13.13 -12.44
CA PRO A 107 2.44 13.20 -13.32
C PRO A 107 1.49 12.01 -13.14
N LEU A 108 2.01 10.79 -13.03
CA LEU A 108 1.18 9.59 -12.89
C LEU A 108 0.41 9.57 -11.56
N ALA A 109 1.04 9.96 -10.45
CA ALA A 109 0.38 10.06 -9.15
C ALA A 109 -0.76 11.10 -9.18
N THR A 110 -0.52 12.22 -9.85
CA THR A 110 -1.48 13.29 -10.09
C THR A 110 -2.70 12.78 -10.88
N GLU A 111 -2.46 12.06 -11.98
CA GLU A 111 -3.51 11.45 -12.80
C GLU A 111 -4.31 10.39 -12.02
N LEU A 112 -3.62 9.56 -11.24
CA LEU A 112 -4.27 8.55 -10.40
C LEU A 112 -5.21 9.18 -9.38
N VAL A 113 -4.78 10.23 -8.67
CA VAL A 113 -5.66 10.91 -7.70
C VAL A 113 -6.86 11.58 -8.36
N SER A 114 -6.68 12.16 -9.55
CA SER A 114 -7.79 12.67 -10.36
C SER A 114 -8.80 11.55 -10.74
N ALA A 115 -8.30 10.36 -11.10
CA ALA A 115 -9.15 9.21 -11.37
C ALA A 115 -9.86 8.71 -10.10
N LEU A 116 -9.19 8.68 -8.95
CA LEU A 116 -9.80 8.29 -7.67
C LEU A 116 -10.95 9.22 -7.28
N GLN A 117 -10.78 10.52 -7.46
CA GLN A 117 -11.81 11.54 -7.23
C GLN A 117 -13.08 11.34 -8.04
N THR A 118 -13.01 10.68 -9.20
CA THR A 118 -14.18 10.39 -10.04
C THR A 118 -14.85 9.04 -9.72
N ILE A 119 -14.14 8.12 -9.08
CA ILE A 119 -14.62 6.75 -8.79
C ILE A 119 -15.19 6.63 -7.37
N SER A 120 -14.63 7.35 -6.40
CA SER A 120 -15.05 7.29 -4.99
C SER A 120 -15.05 8.66 -4.34
N GLU A 121 -16.09 8.94 -3.55
CA GLU A 121 -16.17 10.16 -2.72
C GLU A 121 -15.37 10.01 -1.42
N ARG A 122 -14.98 8.78 -1.07
CA ARG A 122 -14.29 8.43 0.18
C ARG A 122 -12.88 7.93 -0.12
N TYR A 123 -12.04 8.81 -0.66
CA TYR A 123 -10.64 8.46 -0.90
C TYR A 123 -9.72 9.18 0.09
N ALA A 124 -8.63 8.51 0.46
CA ALA A 124 -7.53 9.08 1.21
C ALA A 124 -6.20 8.66 0.59
N VAL A 125 -5.25 9.59 0.60
CA VAL A 125 -3.93 9.42 -0.01
C VAL A 125 -2.85 9.73 1.01
N ALA A 126 -1.78 8.96 1.00
CA ALA A 126 -0.61 9.12 1.84
C ALA A 126 0.69 8.93 1.05
N PHE A 127 1.79 9.47 1.57
CA PHE A 127 3.11 9.40 0.96
C PHE A 127 4.17 8.96 1.95
N GLY A 128 5.07 8.10 1.48
CA GLY A 128 6.34 7.82 2.15
C GLY A 128 7.44 7.52 1.14
N GLY A 129 8.65 7.91 1.50
CA GLY A 129 9.86 7.62 0.74
C GLY A 129 10.67 6.50 1.38
N PHE A 130 11.31 5.68 0.58
CA PHE A 130 12.35 4.74 1.02
C PHE A 130 13.64 4.96 0.24
N GLY A 131 14.76 4.66 0.89
CA GLY A 131 16.07 4.52 0.26
C GLY A 131 16.65 3.19 0.72
N ASP A 132 17.76 3.22 1.47
CA ASP A 132 18.35 2.02 2.04
C ASP A 132 18.84 2.22 3.50
N LYS A 133 19.26 1.14 4.14
CA LYS A 133 19.74 1.11 5.52
C LYS A 133 20.90 2.08 5.70
N ARG A 134 20.87 2.83 6.80
CA ARG A 134 21.98 3.66 7.28
C ARG A 134 23.09 2.79 7.87
N ALA A 135 23.68 1.92 7.06
CA ALA A 135 24.72 1.00 7.45
C ALA A 135 25.59 0.65 6.23
N ILE A 136 26.87 0.37 6.48
CA ILE A 136 27.76 -0.20 5.47
C ILE A 136 27.25 -1.63 5.15
N PRO A 137 27.19 -2.04 3.86
CA PRO A 137 27.73 -1.38 2.67
C PRO A 137 26.76 -0.45 1.92
N TYR A 138 25.50 -0.32 2.36
CA TYR A 138 24.42 0.40 1.71
C TYR A 138 24.58 1.93 1.75
N ALA A 139 25.13 2.44 2.85
CA ALA A 139 25.43 3.84 3.07
C ALA A 139 26.91 4.00 3.42
N LEU A 140 27.56 5.02 2.85
CA LEU A 140 28.95 5.35 3.16
C LEU A 140 29.01 6.31 4.34
N PRO A 141 29.92 6.06 5.30
CA PRO A 141 30.14 6.99 6.38
C PRO A 141 30.78 8.28 5.84
N ASN A 142 30.48 9.40 6.49
CA ASN A 142 31.10 10.68 6.24
C ASN A 142 32.58 10.59 6.60
N GLN A 143 33.43 11.05 5.69
CA GLN A 143 34.87 10.99 5.83
C GLN A 143 35.42 12.10 6.74
N ASP A 144 34.60 13.09 7.13
CA ASP A 144 34.93 14.08 8.15
C ASP A 144 34.89 13.42 9.55
N PRO A 145 36.02 13.34 10.29
CA PRO A 145 36.06 12.80 11.65
C PRO A 145 35.14 13.55 12.64
N ARG A 146 34.75 14.80 12.34
CA ARG A 146 33.82 15.59 13.16
C ARG A 146 32.36 15.19 12.99
N ALA A 147 32.01 14.50 11.90
CA ALA A 147 30.65 14.00 11.66
C ALA A 147 30.23 12.90 12.66
N TYR A 148 31.21 12.26 13.32
CA TYR A 148 30.96 11.32 14.41
C TYR A 148 30.34 11.99 15.66
N ILE A 149 30.51 13.31 15.81
CA ILE A 149 30.07 14.04 17.02
C ILE A 149 28.57 14.39 16.96
N THR A 150 27.95 14.43 15.78
CA THR A 150 26.55 14.84 15.62
C THR A 150 25.58 13.71 15.26
N ASN A 151 26.05 12.47 15.03
CA ASN A 151 25.31 11.23 14.67
C ASN A 151 24.39 11.29 13.43
N ILE A 152 23.87 12.46 13.04
CA ILE A 152 22.88 12.65 11.98
C ILE A 152 23.56 12.75 10.60
N ASN A 153 24.82 13.22 10.57
CA ASN A 153 25.59 13.42 9.34
C ASN A 153 26.58 12.28 9.07
N PHE A 154 26.58 11.22 9.87
CA PHE A 154 27.53 10.13 9.72
C PHE A 154 27.34 9.37 8.42
N PHE A 155 26.15 9.34 7.79
CA PHE A 155 25.93 8.72 6.47
C PHE A 155 25.58 9.74 5.38
N GLY A 156 26.04 10.99 5.51
CA GLY A 156 25.92 12.02 4.49
C GLY A 156 27.31 12.36 3.94
N ASN A 157 27.59 12.03 2.69
CA ASN A 157 28.84 12.43 2.02
C ASN A 157 28.55 13.44 0.88
N PRO A 158 28.88 14.74 1.07
CA PRO A 158 28.82 15.78 0.06
C PRO A 158 29.45 15.41 -1.29
N GLU A 159 30.57 14.68 -1.28
CA GLU A 159 31.36 14.37 -2.48
C GLU A 159 30.67 13.38 -3.42
N ARG A 160 29.69 12.59 -2.94
CA ARG A 160 28.97 11.61 -3.76
C ARG A 160 27.69 12.17 -4.38
N CYS A 161 27.16 13.28 -3.87
CA CYS A 161 26.10 14.03 -4.54
C CYS A 161 26.56 14.58 -5.89
N ALA A 162 27.84 14.97 -6.01
CA ALA A 162 28.44 15.38 -7.28
C ALA A 162 28.43 14.29 -8.38
N ASN A 163 28.44 12.99 -8.00
CA ASN A 163 28.45 11.86 -8.94
C ASN A 163 27.06 11.28 -9.25
N GLN A 164 25.99 11.78 -8.60
CA GLN A 164 24.61 11.29 -8.77
C GLN A 164 23.66 12.36 -9.33
N LEU A 165 24.16 13.26 -10.19
CA LEU A 165 23.39 14.35 -10.81
C LEU A 165 22.85 15.40 -9.82
N ILE A 166 23.29 15.39 -8.56
CA ILE A 166 22.96 16.42 -7.58
C ILE A 166 24.03 17.51 -7.69
N THR A 167 23.71 18.55 -8.46
CA THR A 167 24.64 19.63 -8.82
C THR A 167 24.93 20.59 -7.66
N ASN A 168 24.07 20.64 -6.65
CA ASN A 168 24.24 21.43 -5.43
C ASN A 168 24.44 20.53 -4.22
N VAL A 169 25.59 20.66 -3.57
CA VAL A 169 25.93 19.95 -2.32
C VAL A 169 24.91 20.23 -1.19
N ALA A 170 24.23 21.37 -1.23
CA ALA A 170 23.19 21.74 -0.27
C ALA A 170 21.93 20.85 -0.34
N ASP A 171 21.70 20.17 -1.48
CA ASP A 171 20.54 19.28 -1.69
C ASP A 171 20.86 17.81 -1.32
N CYS A 172 22.03 17.57 -0.73
CA CYS A 172 22.55 16.25 -0.39
C CYS A 172 22.04 15.78 0.97
N ASN A 173 20.89 15.10 1.00
CA ASN A 173 20.33 14.57 2.25
C ASN A 173 21.06 13.28 2.68
N PRO A 174 21.12 12.97 3.98
CA PRO A 174 21.68 11.69 4.44
C PRO A 174 20.82 10.52 3.95
N THR A 175 21.41 9.36 3.66
CA THR A 175 20.67 8.13 3.30
C THR A 175 19.56 7.86 4.32
N ILE A 176 18.37 7.44 3.91
CA ILE A 176 17.29 7.02 4.81
C ILE A 176 16.80 5.62 4.43
N SER A 177 16.40 4.83 5.42
CA SER A 177 15.71 3.56 5.14
C SER A 177 14.27 3.81 4.74
N PHE A 178 13.51 4.49 5.59
CA PHE A 178 12.11 4.86 5.34
C PHE A 178 11.78 6.18 6.02
N ARG A 179 10.94 6.99 5.38
CA ARG A 179 10.34 8.19 5.96
C ARG A 179 8.89 8.32 5.49
N HIS A 180 7.98 8.41 6.45
CA HIS A 180 6.61 8.85 6.15
C HIS A 180 6.57 10.37 6.00
N THR A 181 5.88 10.83 4.97
CA THR A 181 5.82 12.25 4.61
C THR A 181 4.44 12.83 4.87
N THR A 182 3.38 12.08 4.58
CA THR A 182 2.01 12.60 4.66
C THR A 182 1.02 11.52 5.06
N ALA A 183 0.23 11.83 6.09
CA ALA A 183 -0.82 10.98 6.60
C ALA A 183 -1.95 10.76 5.58
N LEU A 184 -2.66 9.64 5.70
CA LEU A 184 -3.86 9.36 4.90
C LEU A 184 -4.87 10.50 5.06
N SER A 185 -5.07 11.24 3.98
CA SER A 185 -5.96 12.39 3.94
C SER A 185 -6.54 12.56 2.52
N PRO A 186 -7.72 13.20 2.37
CA PRO A 186 -8.34 13.41 1.08
C PRO A 186 -7.64 14.55 0.31
N LEU A 187 -6.40 14.31 -0.12
CA LEU A 187 -5.57 15.31 -0.78
C LEU A 187 -6.12 15.64 -2.18
N THR A 188 -6.23 16.94 -2.48
CA THR A 188 -6.47 17.38 -3.85
C THR A 188 -5.23 17.16 -4.71
N THR A 189 -5.42 17.19 -6.02
CA THR A 189 -4.36 17.09 -7.02
C THR A 189 -3.26 18.14 -6.82
N ASP A 190 -3.64 19.38 -6.47
CA ASP A 190 -2.68 20.46 -6.21
C ASP A 190 -1.92 20.25 -4.89
N GLN A 191 -2.61 19.81 -3.84
CA GLN A 191 -1.96 19.49 -2.56
C GLN A 191 -0.96 18.34 -2.71
N LEU A 192 -1.34 17.33 -3.49
CA LEU A 192 -0.48 16.22 -3.85
C LEU A 192 0.79 16.72 -4.56
N GLN A 193 0.66 17.56 -5.58
CA GLN A 193 1.81 18.10 -6.30
C GLN A 193 2.74 18.88 -5.38
N GLN A 194 2.20 19.66 -4.44
CA GLN A 194 3.00 20.38 -3.45
C GLN A 194 3.77 19.43 -2.53
N VAL A 195 3.14 18.35 -2.06
CA VAL A 195 3.81 17.32 -1.25
C VAL A 195 4.95 16.67 -2.05
N LEU A 196 4.69 16.25 -3.29
CA LEU A 196 5.68 15.59 -4.15
C LEU A 196 6.83 16.52 -4.55
N ALA A 197 6.56 17.80 -4.79
CA ALA A 197 7.58 18.78 -5.15
C ALA A 197 8.61 19.01 -4.03
N ASN A 198 8.19 18.85 -2.78
CA ASN A 198 9.03 19.04 -1.59
C ASN A 198 9.78 17.77 -1.15
N ILE A 199 9.65 16.66 -1.90
CA ILE A 199 10.38 15.44 -1.57
C ILE A 199 11.87 15.62 -1.84
N SER A 200 12.62 15.35 -0.77
CA SER A 200 14.08 15.37 -0.74
C SER A 200 14.65 14.08 -1.32
N ILE A 201 15.76 14.18 -2.06
CA ILE A 201 16.48 13.03 -2.62
C ILE A 201 17.51 12.54 -1.59
N HIS A 202 17.55 11.23 -1.37
CA HIS A 202 18.38 10.55 -0.37
C HIS A 202 19.28 9.50 -1.04
N PRO A 203 20.54 9.82 -1.36
CA PRO A 203 21.46 8.90 -2.04
C PRO A 203 21.91 7.72 -1.17
N ASN A 204 22.21 6.60 -1.82
CA ASN A 204 22.82 5.39 -1.29
C ASN A 204 23.99 4.94 -2.20
N VAL A 205 24.62 3.81 -1.88
CA VAL A 205 25.90 3.36 -2.45
C VAL A 205 25.73 2.28 -3.49
N ASP A 206 24.91 1.28 -3.17
CA ASP A 206 24.63 0.15 -4.02
C ASP A 206 23.44 0.41 -4.94
N SER A 207 23.12 -0.56 -5.79
CA SER A 207 22.07 -0.42 -6.81
C SER A 207 20.73 -1.03 -6.39
N LEU A 208 20.69 -1.67 -5.22
CA LEU A 208 19.49 -2.26 -4.65
C LEU A 208 19.04 -1.38 -3.48
N GLU A 209 17.73 -1.31 -3.28
CA GLU A 209 17.15 -0.41 -2.29
C GLU A 209 16.42 -1.19 -1.18
N GLY A 210 16.30 -0.55 -0.04
CA GLY A 210 15.63 -1.05 1.17
C GLY A 210 14.09 -0.98 1.10
N GLY A 211 13.47 -1.10 -0.08
CA GLY A 211 12.02 -0.94 -0.26
C GLY A 211 11.16 -1.88 0.59
N MET A 212 11.67 -3.07 0.91
CA MET A 212 10.97 -4.00 1.81
C MET A 212 10.90 -3.49 3.26
N ASP A 213 11.91 -2.76 3.75
CA ASP A 213 11.83 -2.15 5.08
C ASP A 213 10.68 -1.13 5.09
N GLY A 214 10.61 -0.26 4.08
CA GLY A 214 9.54 0.71 3.92
C GLY A 214 8.16 0.06 3.84
N LEU A 215 8.02 -1.03 3.09
CA LEU A 215 6.77 -1.77 2.98
C LEU A 215 6.32 -2.35 4.32
N VAL A 216 7.24 -2.97 5.07
CA VAL A 216 6.92 -3.50 6.40
C VAL A 216 6.47 -2.39 7.33
N GLN A 217 7.16 -1.25 7.35
CA GLN A 217 6.76 -0.10 8.18
C GLN A 217 5.32 0.36 7.86
N VAL A 218 4.98 0.48 6.56
CA VAL A 218 3.64 0.85 6.10
C VAL A 218 2.58 -0.15 6.54
N LEU A 219 2.87 -1.44 6.49
CA LEU A 219 1.91 -2.48 6.86
C LEU A 219 1.74 -2.65 8.37
N THR A 220 2.76 -2.34 9.18
CA THR A 220 2.72 -2.56 10.64
C THR A 220 2.21 -1.39 11.45
N CYS A 221 2.43 -0.17 10.99
CA CYS A 221 2.11 1.03 11.76
C CYS A 221 0.72 1.56 11.39
N THR A 222 -0.31 0.98 12.00
CA THR A 222 -1.73 1.30 11.73
C THR A 222 -2.29 2.44 12.59
N ASP A 223 -1.65 2.72 13.73
CA ASP A 223 -2.26 3.50 14.82
C ASP A 223 -1.75 4.95 14.90
N HIS A 224 -0.71 5.29 14.14
CA HIS A 224 -0.12 6.63 14.09
C HIS A 224 0.10 7.04 12.63
N PRO A 225 -0.23 8.29 12.23
CA PRO A 225 0.29 8.84 11.00
C PRO A 225 1.82 8.80 11.12
N MET A 226 2.44 7.91 10.35
CA MET A 226 3.77 7.39 10.62
C MET A 226 4.87 8.46 10.66
N GLY A 227 5.99 8.15 11.32
CA GLY A 227 7.22 8.95 11.25
C GLY A 227 7.84 9.20 12.62
N PHE A 228 8.89 8.44 12.95
CA PHE A 228 9.89 8.86 13.92
C PHE A 228 10.95 9.73 13.22
N GLU A 229 11.43 10.75 13.93
CA GLU A 229 12.47 11.71 13.54
C GLU A 229 13.83 11.07 13.22
#